data_AF-A0A2E0X5Z1-F1
#
_entry.id   AF-A0A2E0X5Z1-F1
#
_cell.length_a   1.000
_cell.length_b   1.000
_cell.length_c   1.000
_cell.angle_alpha   90.00
_cell.angle_beta   90.00
_cell.angle_gamma   90.00
#
_symmetry.space_group_name_H-M   'P 1'
#
loop_
_entity.id
_entity.type
_entity.pdbx_description
1 polymer ?
#
loop_
_entity_poly.entity_id
_entity_poly.type
_entity_poly.pdbx_seq_one_letter_code
_entity_poly.pdbx_strand_id
1 'polypeptide(L)'
;MPCVCEREYSVAMKSLLRLATFHCVAAALAVASPAMGQLAHRYSFTADVNDSVGTAHGTIVDAGTTPNFTFSGGMLDFSANTGEASNNIVEDAYVDLPNGLVSDATTAGVNGAVAFEWWATVSETHTWSRLGDFGVSDGGEDMSPGGGNADYILIAANSGRAANGIEITNHPAGGPEPNIIVGTGETPVGVQQHVLAVYNHNDPRSFTPDGANGTMTLYVNGALVGYGGIHPNIDLRTFNDVNNWLGRSQWPDPLFDGSYNEFRIYDTAPSESYAAASFAAGPDSLATFDAWTQEFNFSFTIDRSTGEMTLSNDAGAVDVVYINIQSASGALDPNNWLSVTDNYDADSGGAFDPNDNWTIEVSTNQELSEVELSGNGGQLGMGGTLSDLQLGAAGAWTQSYHEDVVVSVQRLLSDGFTIEEFGVPVTYINGTSVERGDLDFDGDIDGADWDIFSANHLTDLSGLTVAQSSAVGDLDGDLDNDFDDFRIFQGDFDAANGEGALAALIGAVPEPSTVSLLLLAACGGICLRRNRR
;
A
#
# COMPACT_ATOMS: atom_id res chain seq x y z
N MET A 1 87.57 -20.68 40.57
CA MET A 1 87.52 -20.15 41.95
C MET A 1 87.95 -18.69 41.90
N PRO A 2 87.35 -17.71 42.61
CA PRO A 2 86.05 -17.59 43.31
C PRO A 2 85.19 -16.41 42.71
N CYS A 3 83.85 -16.42 42.69
CA CYS A 3 82.85 -15.98 43.70
C CYS A 3 82.20 -14.60 43.40
N VAL A 4 80.96 -14.43 43.91
CA VAL A 4 80.14 -13.21 44.12
C VAL A 4 79.35 -12.73 42.87
N CYS A 5 78.00 -12.78 42.79
CA CYS A 5 76.86 -12.25 43.58
C CYS A 5 76.53 -10.75 43.33
N GLU A 6 75.23 -10.52 43.12
CA GLU A 6 74.43 -9.27 43.16
C GLU A 6 74.25 -8.32 41.95
N ARG A 7 72.96 -8.24 41.57
CA ARG A 7 72.10 -7.21 40.97
C ARG A 7 72.69 -5.87 40.52
N GLU A 8 72.25 -5.41 39.34
CA GLU A 8 71.49 -4.16 39.23
C GLU A 8 70.73 -4.04 37.90
N TYR A 9 69.52 -3.47 37.98
CA TYR A 9 68.59 -3.15 36.89
C TYR A 9 69.01 -1.85 36.18
N SER A 10 68.89 -1.78 34.84
CA SER A 10 68.18 -0.65 34.17
C SER A 10 68.06 -0.86 32.64
N VAL A 11 66.83 -1.23 32.23
CA VAL A 11 66.02 -0.75 31.08
C VAL A 11 66.74 -0.61 29.71
N ALA A 12 66.67 -1.62 28.84
CA ALA A 12 65.62 -1.86 27.82
C ALA A 12 65.52 -0.79 26.70
N MET A 13 65.91 -1.18 25.48
CA MET A 13 65.06 -1.16 24.26
C MET A 13 65.94 -1.34 22.99
N LYS A 14 66.11 -2.58 22.52
CA LYS A 14 66.59 -2.90 21.14
C LYS A 14 65.91 -4.16 20.62
N SER A 15 64.92 -3.93 19.77
CA SER A 15 64.74 -4.48 18.42
C SER A 15 65.08 -5.95 18.09
N LEU A 16 64.10 -6.52 17.37
CA LEU A 16 64.20 -7.33 16.14
C LEU A 16 63.91 -8.84 16.19
N LEU A 17 63.11 -9.21 15.20
CA LEU A 17 62.87 -10.52 14.59
C LEU A 17 61.83 -11.42 15.26
N ARG A 18 60.56 -11.25 14.85
CA ARG A 18 59.67 -12.38 14.58
C ARG A 18 59.14 -12.31 13.17
N LEU A 19 59.60 -13.27 12.39
CA LEU A 19 59.10 -13.72 11.10
C LEU A 19 57.64 -14.17 11.30
N ALA A 20 56.67 -13.36 10.88
CA ALA A 20 55.28 -13.77 10.85
C ALA A 20 55.02 -14.49 9.53
N THR A 21 54.84 -15.81 9.63
CA THR A 21 54.40 -16.70 8.57
C THR A 21 53.08 -16.18 8.00
N PHE A 22 53.10 -15.64 6.78
CA PHE A 22 51.89 -15.37 6.00
C PHE A 22 51.20 -16.72 5.75
N HIS A 23 50.21 -17.04 6.58
CA HIS A 23 49.21 -18.01 6.21
C HIS A 23 48.29 -17.30 5.23
N CYS A 24 48.46 -17.59 3.94
CA CYS A 24 47.40 -17.37 2.96
C CYS A 24 46.21 -18.21 3.39
N VAL A 25 45.34 -17.64 4.23
CA VAL A 25 43.95 -18.07 4.30
C VAL A 25 43.36 -17.64 2.97
N ALA A 26 43.30 -18.57 2.02
CA ALA A 26 42.39 -18.44 0.90
C ALA A 26 40.99 -18.39 1.51
N ALA A 27 40.46 -17.18 1.69
CA ALA A 27 39.04 -16.99 1.85
C ALA A 27 38.44 -17.48 0.53
N ALA A 28 37.97 -18.72 0.52
CA ALA A 28 36.96 -19.11 -0.45
C ALA A 28 35.78 -18.19 -0.16
N LEU A 29 35.66 -17.09 -0.94
CA LEU A 29 34.34 -16.52 -1.17
C LEU A 29 33.53 -17.67 -1.74
N ALA A 30 32.70 -18.27 -0.88
CA ALA A 30 31.51 -18.93 -1.36
C ALA A 30 30.74 -17.83 -2.09
N VAL A 31 30.86 -17.82 -3.41
CA VAL A 31 29.83 -17.22 -4.25
C VAL A 31 28.61 -18.08 -3.93
N ALA A 32 27.78 -17.63 -2.99
CA ALA A 32 26.44 -18.17 -2.89
C ALA A 32 25.85 -17.97 -4.29
N SER A 33 25.50 -19.06 -4.96
CA SER A 33 24.62 -18.98 -6.12
C SER A 33 23.22 -18.84 -5.54
N PRO A 34 22.55 -17.68 -5.58
CA PRO A 34 21.12 -17.65 -5.32
C PRO A 34 20.47 -17.95 -6.67
N ALA A 35 20.10 -19.20 -6.91
CA ALA A 35 19.36 -19.50 -8.14
C ALA A 35 18.32 -20.62 -8.02
N MET A 36 18.28 -21.37 -6.90
CA MET A 36 17.29 -22.45 -6.71
C MET A 36 16.52 -22.39 -5.38
N GLY A 37 16.78 -21.38 -4.54
CA GLY A 37 15.96 -21.11 -3.35
C GLY A 37 14.93 -20.02 -3.59
N GLN A 38 14.70 -19.65 -4.86
CA GLN A 38 13.82 -18.56 -5.27
C GLN A 38 12.78 -19.03 -6.28
N LEU A 39 13.17 -19.90 -7.21
CA LEU A 39 12.24 -20.61 -8.10
C LEU A 39 11.61 -21.76 -7.30
N ALA A 40 10.33 -21.64 -6.98
CA ALA A 40 9.58 -22.62 -6.18
C ALA A 40 8.99 -23.73 -7.06
N HIS A 41 8.44 -23.37 -8.22
CA HIS A 41 7.76 -24.29 -9.12
C HIS A 41 8.08 -24.01 -10.59
N ARG A 42 8.19 -25.05 -11.41
CA ARG A 42 8.48 -24.93 -12.85
C ARG A 42 7.76 -25.98 -13.69
N TYR A 43 6.95 -25.51 -14.63
CA TYR A 43 6.18 -26.32 -15.57
C TYR A 43 6.62 -25.98 -16.99
N SER A 44 7.38 -26.89 -17.62
CA SER A 44 7.93 -26.71 -18.98
C SER A 44 7.07 -27.32 -20.07
N PHE A 45 5.92 -27.90 -19.69
CA PHE A 45 4.88 -28.45 -20.57
C PHE A 45 5.39 -29.33 -21.72
N THR A 46 6.51 -30.05 -21.51
CA THR A 46 7.14 -30.82 -22.57
C THR A 46 6.36 -32.09 -22.89
N ALA A 47 5.74 -32.69 -21.88
CA ALA A 47 4.95 -33.91 -22.02
C ALA A 47 3.81 -34.06 -21.00
N ASP A 48 3.81 -33.23 -19.95
CA ASP A 48 2.88 -33.29 -18.83
C ASP A 48 2.82 -31.91 -18.13
N VAL A 49 2.02 -31.83 -17.06
CA VAL A 49 1.89 -30.64 -16.20
C VAL A 49 2.63 -30.88 -14.87
N ASN A 50 3.77 -31.59 -14.91
CA ASN A 50 4.55 -31.84 -13.70
C ASN A 50 5.43 -30.64 -13.37
N ASP A 51 5.33 -30.18 -12.13
CA ASP A 51 6.34 -29.34 -11.50
C ASP A 51 7.70 -30.06 -11.43
N SER A 52 8.70 -29.51 -12.11
CA SER A 52 10.05 -30.07 -12.22
C SER A 52 11.01 -29.60 -11.12
N VAL A 53 10.60 -28.62 -10.31
CA VAL A 53 11.41 -28.04 -9.24
C VAL A 53 10.85 -28.46 -7.88
N GLY A 54 9.55 -28.29 -7.68
CA GLY A 54 8.84 -28.70 -6.47
C GLY A 54 8.08 -30.01 -6.65
N THR A 55 6.95 -30.12 -5.95
CA THR A 55 6.07 -31.32 -5.98
C THR A 55 4.62 -30.96 -6.31
N ALA A 56 4.36 -29.71 -6.69
CA ALA A 56 3.02 -29.22 -6.94
C ALA A 56 2.55 -29.58 -8.36
N HIS A 57 2.53 -30.86 -8.71
CA HIS A 57 2.12 -31.28 -10.05
C HIS A 57 0.65 -30.90 -10.33
N GLY A 58 0.38 -30.35 -11.51
CA GLY A 58 -0.96 -30.01 -11.94
C GLY A 58 -1.67 -31.17 -12.62
N THR A 59 -2.98 -31.01 -12.79
CA THR A 59 -3.87 -31.94 -13.50
C THR A 59 -4.55 -31.19 -14.65
N ILE A 60 -4.60 -31.80 -15.83
CA ILE A 60 -5.42 -31.27 -16.91
C ILE A 60 -6.86 -31.71 -16.67
N VAL A 61 -7.76 -30.73 -16.63
CA VAL A 61 -9.20 -30.96 -16.63
C VAL A 61 -9.70 -30.70 -18.03
N ASP A 62 -10.33 -31.71 -18.62
CA ASP A 62 -10.88 -31.69 -19.97
C ASP A 62 -12.24 -32.38 -19.92
N ALA A 63 -13.31 -31.62 -20.16
CA ALA A 63 -14.68 -32.15 -20.15
C ALA A 63 -15.05 -32.86 -21.46
N GLY A 64 -14.25 -32.69 -22.51
CA GLY A 64 -14.48 -33.17 -23.85
C GLY A 64 -14.37 -34.69 -24.00
N THR A 65 -15.07 -35.22 -25.00
CA THR A 65 -14.93 -36.63 -25.41
C THR A 65 -13.73 -36.86 -26.35
N THR A 66 -13.20 -35.79 -26.92
CA THR A 66 -11.95 -35.72 -27.68
C THR A 66 -11.04 -34.76 -26.93
N PRO A 67 -9.73 -35.03 -26.80
CA PRO A 67 -8.85 -34.11 -26.09
C PRO A 67 -8.85 -32.72 -26.72
N ASN A 68 -9.20 -31.69 -25.94
CA ASN A 68 -9.10 -30.27 -26.33
C ASN A 68 -7.74 -29.66 -25.97
N PHE A 69 -6.77 -30.52 -25.64
CA PHE A 69 -5.39 -30.16 -25.39
C PHE A 69 -4.40 -31.07 -26.14
N THR A 70 -3.20 -30.58 -26.36
CA THR A 70 -2.08 -31.39 -26.82
C THR A 70 -0.75 -30.90 -26.25
N PHE A 71 0.20 -31.83 -26.09
CA PHE A 71 1.60 -31.49 -25.86
C PHE A 71 2.36 -31.56 -27.19
N SER A 72 2.77 -30.41 -27.71
CA SER A 72 3.43 -30.31 -29.01
C SER A 72 4.50 -29.23 -29.00
N GLY A 73 5.67 -29.52 -29.57
CA GLY A 73 6.76 -28.55 -29.66
C GLY A 73 7.31 -28.08 -28.30
N GLY A 74 7.11 -28.86 -27.22
CA GLY A 74 7.51 -28.48 -25.88
C GLY A 74 6.50 -27.56 -25.16
N MET A 75 5.25 -27.49 -25.64
CA MET A 75 4.23 -26.58 -25.12
C MET A 75 2.94 -27.36 -24.83
N LEU A 76 2.16 -26.88 -23.85
CA LEU A 76 0.78 -27.27 -23.63
C LEU A 76 -0.12 -26.35 -24.47
N ASP A 77 -0.86 -26.94 -25.39
CA ASP A 77 -1.66 -26.23 -26.37
C ASP A 77 -3.15 -26.51 -26.15
N PHE A 78 -3.90 -25.45 -25.84
CA PHE A 78 -5.35 -25.39 -25.68
C PHE A 78 -6.02 -24.62 -26.82
N SER A 79 -5.37 -24.45 -27.98
CA SER A 79 -5.94 -23.71 -29.13
C SER A 79 -7.15 -24.37 -29.80
N ALA A 80 -7.60 -25.51 -29.27
CA ALA A 80 -8.86 -26.15 -29.63
C ALA A 80 -10.03 -25.71 -28.74
N ASN A 81 -9.77 -24.99 -27.65
CA ASN A 81 -10.81 -24.39 -26.82
C ASN A 81 -11.64 -23.41 -27.66
N THR A 82 -12.90 -23.23 -27.28
CA THR A 82 -13.85 -22.34 -27.98
C THR A 82 -14.26 -21.13 -27.14
N GLY A 83 -13.71 -21.00 -25.93
CA GLY A 83 -14.01 -19.94 -24.99
C GLY A 83 -15.31 -20.22 -24.22
N GLU A 84 -15.56 -21.48 -23.87
CA GLU A 84 -16.70 -21.85 -23.03
C GLU A 84 -16.62 -21.15 -21.67
N ALA A 85 -17.77 -20.87 -21.05
CA ALA A 85 -17.79 -20.23 -19.74
C ALA A 85 -17.24 -21.17 -18.66
N SER A 86 -16.42 -20.63 -17.74
CA SER A 86 -15.75 -21.37 -16.67
C SER A 86 -16.69 -22.15 -15.73
N ASN A 87 -17.99 -21.84 -15.73
CA ASN A 87 -19.03 -22.53 -14.95
C ASN A 87 -19.88 -23.52 -15.75
N ASN A 88 -19.63 -23.68 -17.05
CA ASN A 88 -20.38 -24.56 -17.94
C ASN A 88 -19.48 -25.08 -19.08
N ILE A 89 -18.48 -25.85 -18.68
CA ILE A 89 -17.50 -26.48 -19.58
C ILE A 89 -18.07 -27.81 -20.08
N VAL A 90 -18.18 -27.96 -21.40
CA VAL A 90 -18.66 -29.18 -22.07
C VAL A 90 -17.54 -29.83 -22.86
N GLU A 91 -16.63 -29.06 -23.45
CA GLU A 91 -15.51 -29.58 -24.23
C GLU A 91 -14.16 -28.91 -23.97
N ASP A 92 -14.12 -27.66 -23.48
CA ASP A 92 -12.86 -26.96 -23.26
C ASP A 92 -12.02 -27.57 -22.11
N ALA A 93 -10.72 -27.28 -22.12
CA ALA A 93 -9.74 -27.80 -21.18
C ALA A 93 -8.92 -26.69 -20.49
N TYR A 94 -8.46 -26.98 -19.27
CA TYR A 94 -7.63 -26.09 -18.45
C TYR A 94 -6.70 -26.89 -17.53
N VAL A 95 -5.79 -26.22 -16.82
CA VAL A 95 -4.96 -26.83 -15.79
C VAL A 95 -5.48 -26.48 -14.41
N ASP A 96 -5.64 -27.50 -13.57
CA ASP A 96 -5.88 -27.41 -12.14
C ASP A 96 -4.59 -27.69 -11.36
N LEU A 97 -4.16 -26.72 -10.55
CA LEU A 97 -2.95 -26.80 -9.73
C LEU A 97 -3.34 -27.04 -8.26
N PRO A 98 -2.45 -27.61 -7.44
CA PRO A 98 -2.77 -27.93 -6.05
C PRO A 98 -3.22 -26.71 -5.23
N ASN A 99 -4.15 -26.92 -4.29
CA ASN A 99 -4.55 -25.92 -3.31
C ASN A 99 -3.36 -25.49 -2.45
N GLY A 100 -3.37 -24.24 -1.98
CA GLY A 100 -2.29 -23.70 -1.13
C GLY A 100 -1.04 -23.27 -1.91
N LEU A 101 -1.01 -23.41 -3.24
CA LEU A 101 0.16 -23.13 -4.06
C LEU A 101 0.72 -21.71 -3.87
N VAL A 102 -0.16 -20.70 -3.87
CA VAL A 102 0.22 -19.30 -3.74
C VAL A 102 0.60 -18.98 -2.31
N SER A 103 -0.19 -19.43 -1.34
CA SER A 103 0.06 -19.14 0.07
C SER A 103 1.34 -19.83 0.58
N ASP A 104 1.59 -21.06 0.15
CA ASP A 104 2.85 -21.78 0.42
C ASP A 104 4.05 -21.06 -0.23
N ALA A 105 3.98 -20.68 -1.51
CA ALA A 105 5.07 -19.95 -2.18
C ALA A 105 5.35 -18.61 -1.50
N THR A 106 4.30 -17.87 -1.11
CA THR A 106 4.42 -16.57 -0.45
C THR A 106 5.10 -16.64 0.92
N THR A 107 5.06 -17.81 1.58
CA THR A 107 5.64 -18.01 2.93
C THR A 107 6.95 -18.80 2.92
N ALA A 108 7.28 -19.51 1.85
CA ALA A 108 8.45 -20.39 1.76
C ALA A 108 9.79 -19.65 1.64
N GLY A 109 9.82 -18.55 0.88
CA GLY A 109 11.02 -17.77 0.59
C GLY A 109 11.08 -16.46 1.37
N VAL A 110 11.08 -15.33 0.67
CA VAL A 110 10.94 -14.01 1.29
C VAL A 110 9.48 -13.82 1.67
N ASN A 111 9.17 -14.00 2.97
CA ASN A 111 7.82 -13.94 3.48
C ASN A 111 7.05 -12.70 2.97
N GLY A 112 5.94 -12.93 2.27
CA GLY A 112 5.12 -11.88 1.68
C GLY A 112 5.43 -11.54 0.23
N ALA A 113 6.27 -12.31 -0.45
CA ALA A 113 6.58 -12.08 -1.84
C ALA A 113 6.34 -13.35 -2.68
N VAL A 114 5.68 -13.19 -3.81
CA VAL A 114 5.48 -14.25 -4.81
C VAL A 114 5.50 -13.64 -6.21
N ALA A 115 6.01 -14.37 -7.18
CA ALA A 115 5.92 -13.97 -8.58
C ALA A 115 5.54 -15.14 -9.48
N PHE A 116 4.83 -14.83 -10.56
CA PHE A 116 4.35 -15.77 -11.55
C PHE A 116 4.85 -15.34 -12.92
N GLU A 117 5.47 -16.26 -13.65
CA GLU A 117 6.09 -15.97 -14.94
C GLU A 117 5.60 -16.95 -16.00
N TRP A 118 5.12 -16.42 -17.13
CA TRP A 118 4.64 -17.19 -18.26
C TRP A 118 5.38 -16.85 -19.56
N TRP A 119 5.51 -17.86 -20.41
CA TRP A 119 5.59 -17.67 -21.85
C TRP A 119 4.35 -18.29 -22.48
N ALA A 120 3.44 -17.45 -22.95
CA ALA A 120 2.13 -17.87 -23.45
C ALA A 120 1.80 -17.22 -24.79
N THR A 121 1.00 -17.90 -25.61
CA THR A 121 0.53 -17.41 -26.91
C THR A 121 -1.00 -17.48 -26.95
N VAL A 122 -1.67 -16.35 -27.12
CA VAL A 122 -3.12 -16.29 -27.38
C VAL A 122 -3.38 -16.75 -28.81
N SER A 123 -4.32 -17.69 -29.02
CA SER A 123 -4.71 -18.16 -30.36
C SER A 123 -6.04 -17.55 -30.82
N GLU A 124 -6.98 -17.33 -29.89
CA GLU A 124 -8.16 -16.49 -30.11
C GLU A 124 -8.38 -15.58 -28.90
N THR A 125 -8.80 -14.34 -29.17
CA THR A 125 -9.04 -13.36 -28.11
C THR A 125 -10.44 -13.52 -27.55
N HIS A 126 -10.52 -13.91 -26.27
CA HIS A 126 -11.74 -13.82 -25.48
C HIS A 126 -11.54 -12.81 -24.35
N THR A 127 -12.45 -11.85 -24.24
CA THR A 127 -12.44 -10.89 -23.14
C THR A 127 -12.59 -11.63 -21.81
N TRP A 128 -11.72 -11.29 -20.86
CA TRP A 128 -11.61 -11.92 -19.53
C TRP A 128 -11.12 -13.37 -19.52
N SER A 129 -10.54 -13.90 -20.61
CA SER A 129 -9.81 -15.15 -20.50
C SER A 129 -8.55 -14.98 -19.63
N ARG A 130 -8.20 -16.03 -18.87
CA ARG A 130 -7.12 -16.00 -17.87
C ARG A 130 -5.89 -16.73 -18.36
N LEU A 131 -4.70 -16.13 -18.19
CA LEU A 131 -3.45 -16.91 -18.17
C LEU A 131 -3.34 -17.70 -16.86
N GLY A 132 -3.74 -17.09 -15.76
CA GLY A 132 -3.83 -17.72 -14.44
C GLY A 132 -4.84 -17.00 -13.57
N ASP A 133 -5.46 -17.74 -12.67
CA ASP A 133 -6.41 -17.23 -11.68
C ASP A 133 -6.29 -18.06 -10.40
N PHE A 134 -6.01 -17.40 -9.27
CA PHE A 134 -5.63 -18.04 -8.02
C PHE A 134 -6.40 -17.44 -6.85
N GLY A 135 -7.03 -18.27 -6.03
CA GLY A 135 -7.83 -17.81 -4.90
C GLY A 135 -9.02 -18.73 -4.65
N VAL A 136 -10.19 -18.13 -4.48
CA VAL A 136 -11.46 -18.86 -4.35
C VAL A 136 -12.57 -18.13 -5.12
N SER A 137 -13.66 -18.83 -5.40
CA SER A 137 -14.88 -18.23 -5.95
C SER A 137 -15.98 -18.17 -4.88
N ASP A 138 -17.08 -17.47 -5.18
CA ASP A 138 -18.29 -17.47 -4.35
C ASP A 138 -18.87 -18.89 -4.14
N GLY A 139 -18.52 -19.83 -5.02
CA GLY A 139 -18.93 -21.24 -4.95
C GLY A 139 -17.99 -22.15 -4.17
N GLY A 140 -16.80 -21.66 -3.77
CA GLY A 140 -15.74 -22.46 -3.17
C GLY A 140 -14.87 -23.21 -4.18
N GLU A 141 -14.23 -24.28 -3.71
CA GLU A 141 -13.35 -25.16 -4.49
C GLU A 141 -14.05 -25.71 -5.75
N ASP A 142 -13.35 -25.75 -6.89
CA ASP A 142 -13.77 -26.25 -8.21
C ASP A 142 -14.93 -25.51 -8.89
N MET A 143 -15.52 -24.54 -8.22
CA MET A 143 -16.70 -23.80 -8.67
C MET A 143 -16.31 -22.43 -9.23
N SER A 144 -17.07 -21.93 -10.21
CA SER A 144 -16.83 -20.63 -10.86
C SER A 144 -18.12 -19.79 -11.06
N PRO A 145 -19.03 -19.69 -10.08
CA PRO A 145 -20.28 -18.96 -10.27
C PRO A 145 -20.10 -17.43 -10.27
N GLY A 146 -18.94 -16.93 -9.82
CA GLY A 146 -18.63 -15.53 -9.55
C GLY A 146 -17.58 -15.42 -8.44
N GLY A 147 -16.94 -14.25 -8.31
CA GLY A 147 -15.89 -13.99 -7.31
C GLY A 147 -16.15 -12.75 -6.45
N GLY A 148 -17.37 -12.19 -6.46
CA GLY A 148 -17.63 -10.88 -5.87
C GLY A 148 -17.46 -10.83 -4.35
N ASN A 149 -17.56 -11.96 -3.65
CA ASN A 149 -17.37 -12.09 -2.21
C ASN A 149 -16.17 -12.98 -1.88
N ALA A 150 -15.22 -13.08 -2.79
CA ALA A 150 -14.07 -13.95 -2.68
C ALA A 150 -12.76 -13.20 -2.89
N ASP A 151 -11.70 -13.70 -2.26
CA ASP A 151 -10.35 -13.21 -2.47
C ASP A 151 -9.71 -13.97 -3.63
N TYR A 152 -9.14 -13.25 -4.60
CA TYR A 152 -8.37 -13.84 -5.68
C TYR A 152 -7.34 -12.85 -6.25
N ILE A 153 -6.35 -13.41 -6.94
CA ILE A 153 -5.50 -12.69 -7.88
C ILE A 153 -5.70 -13.28 -9.27
N LEU A 154 -5.75 -12.44 -10.29
CA LEU A 154 -5.88 -12.91 -11.67
C LEU A 154 -4.86 -12.26 -12.58
N ILE A 155 -4.56 -12.98 -13.63
CA ILE A 155 -3.74 -12.55 -14.75
C ILE A 155 -4.56 -12.79 -16.00
N ALA A 156 -5.17 -11.75 -16.54
CA ALA A 156 -5.97 -11.84 -17.76
C ALA A 156 -5.05 -11.89 -18.99
N ALA A 157 -5.32 -12.82 -19.90
CA ALA A 157 -4.66 -12.86 -21.21
C ALA A 157 -5.14 -11.72 -22.09
N ASN A 158 -6.40 -11.32 -21.94
CA ASN A 158 -7.00 -10.14 -22.56
C ASN A 158 -8.15 -9.65 -21.68
N SER A 159 -7.97 -8.52 -21.01
CA SER A 159 -9.00 -7.98 -20.12
C SER A 159 -10.13 -7.30 -20.89
N GLY A 160 -11.19 -6.92 -20.16
CA GLY A 160 -12.28 -6.09 -20.67
C GLY A 160 -12.17 -4.62 -20.28
N ARG A 161 -11.00 -4.18 -19.80
CA ARG A 161 -10.73 -2.80 -19.35
C ARG A 161 -9.81 -2.08 -20.35
N ALA A 162 -9.87 -0.74 -20.33
CA ALA A 162 -9.09 0.16 -21.19
C ALA A 162 -9.11 -0.26 -22.68
N ALA A 163 -7.95 -0.44 -23.31
CA ALA A 163 -7.82 -0.84 -24.71
C ALA A 163 -7.96 -2.36 -24.94
N ASN A 164 -8.33 -3.13 -23.89
CA ASN A 164 -8.13 -4.57 -23.75
C ASN A 164 -6.64 -4.95 -23.82
N GLY A 165 -6.17 -5.88 -23.01
CA GLY A 165 -4.76 -6.28 -22.98
C GLY A 165 -4.43 -7.19 -21.80
N ILE A 166 -3.17 -7.60 -21.66
CA ILE A 166 -2.73 -8.35 -20.48
C ILE A 166 -2.92 -7.46 -19.24
N GLU A 167 -3.55 -8.00 -18.21
CA GLU A 167 -3.86 -7.30 -16.96
C GLU A 167 -3.56 -8.19 -15.77
N ILE A 168 -3.06 -7.59 -14.69
CA ILE A 168 -3.01 -8.22 -13.36
C ILE A 168 -3.86 -7.43 -12.38
N THR A 169 -4.43 -8.15 -11.41
CA THR A 169 -5.17 -7.54 -10.32
C THR A 169 -5.22 -8.45 -9.09
N ASN A 170 -5.57 -7.84 -7.96
CA ASN A 170 -5.99 -8.49 -6.73
C ASN A 170 -7.39 -8.00 -6.36
N HIS A 171 -8.24 -8.91 -5.90
CA HIS A 171 -9.63 -8.62 -5.56
C HIS A 171 -9.90 -9.10 -4.14
N PRO A 172 -10.16 -8.21 -3.17
CA PRO A 172 -10.71 -8.56 -1.86
C PRO A 172 -12.21 -8.87 -1.94
N ALA A 173 -12.69 -9.78 -1.10
CA ALA A 173 -14.12 -10.05 -0.95
C ALA A 173 -14.93 -8.75 -0.74
N GLY A 174 -15.81 -8.42 -1.69
CA GLY A 174 -16.70 -7.27 -1.64
C GLY A 174 -16.03 -5.90 -1.81
N GLY A 175 -14.74 -5.84 -2.19
CA GLY A 175 -13.99 -4.59 -2.30
C GLY A 175 -13.59 -4.21 -3.73
N PRO A 176 -12.91 -3.07 -3.89
CA PRO A 176 -12.44 -2.60 -5.19
C PRO A 176 -11.29 -3.47 -5.71
N GLU A 177 -11.17 -3.52 -7.03
CA GLU A 177 -10.20 -4.35 -7.75
C GLU A 177 -9.21 -3.44 -8.51
N PRO A 178 -8.10 -3.00 -7.86
CA PRO A 178 -7.06 -2.21 -8.52
C PRO A 178 -6.41 -3.03 -9.63
N ASN A 179 -5.99 -2.43 -10.74
CA ASN A 179 -5.45 -3.19 -11.86
C ASN A 179 -4.26 -2.50 -12.53
N ILE A 180 -3.35 -3.32 -13.08
CA ILE A 180 -2.27 -2.88 -13.97
C ILE A 180 -2.46 -3.56 -15.31
N ILE A 181 -2.54 -2.76 -16.37
CA ILE A 181 -2.93 -3.22 -17.70
C ILE A 181 -2.01 -2.69 -18.79
N VAL A 182 -1.73 -3.52 -19.78
CA VAL A 182 -1.12 -3.09 -21.05
C VAL A 182 -2.11 -2.19 -21.81
N GLY A 183 -1.88 -0.87 -21.77
CA GLY A 183 -2.77 0.13 -22.35
C GLY A 183 -2.67 0.32 -23.88
N THR A 184 -1.92 -0.52 -24.59
CA THR A 184 -1.63 -0.34 -26.03
C THR A 184 -2.54 -1.12 -26.98
N GLY A 185 -3.49 -1.89 -26.45
CA GLY A 185 -4.47 -2.66 -27.21
C GLY A 185 -4.40 -4.15 -26.95
N GLU A 186 -5.35 -4.88 -27.53
CA GLU A 186 -5.53 -6.32 -27.35
C GLU A 186 -4.23 -7.10 -27.50
N THR A 187 -4.09 -8.16 -26.70
CA THR A 187 -2.94 -9.05 -26.75
C THR A 187 -2.79 -9.64 -28.16
N PRO A 188 -1.62 -9.51 -28.79
CA PRO A 188 -1.43 -9.98 -30.16
C PRO A 188 -1.60 -11.50 -30.29
N VAL A 189 -2.55 -11.91 -31.13
CA VAL A 189 -2.80 -13.32 -31.46
C VAL A 189 -1.62 -13.94 -32.22
N GLY A 190 -1.28 -15.18 -31.89
CA GLY A 190 -0.21 -15.96 -32.53
C GLY A 190 1.20 -15.48 -32.20
N VAL A 191 1.34 -14.55 -31.25
CA VAL A 191 2.64 -14.04 -30.79
C VAL A 191 2.84 -14.45 -29.33
N GLN A 192 3.94 -15.15 -29.07
CA GLN A 192 4.32 -15.49 -27.70
C GLN A 192 4.67 -14.22 -26.93
N GLN A 193 4.02 -14.05 -25.78
CA GLN A 193 4.29 -13.01 -24.80
C GLN A 193 5.04 -13.61 -23.61
N HIS A 194 6.01 -12.88 -23.09
CA HIS A 194 6.54 -13.10 -21.75
C HIS A 194 5.78 -12.21 -20.78
N VAL A 195 5.21 -12.79 -19.72
CA VAL A 195 4.42 -12.09 -18.70
C VAL A 195 4.99 -12.44 -17.35
N LEU A 196 5.36 -11.43 -16.57
CA LEU A 196 5.82 -11.59 -15.19
C LEU A 196 4.95 -10.71 -14.28
N ALA A 197 4.16 -11.37 -13.43
CA ALA A 197 3.34 -10.75 -12.41
C ALA A 197 4.01 -10.92 -11.04
N VAL A 198 4.26 -9.84 -10.34
CA VAL A 198 4.92 -9.83 -9.03
C VAL A 198 3.97 -9.28 -7.99
N TYR A 199 3.87 -9.93 -6.83
CA TYR A 199 3.13 -9.46 -5.67
C TYR A 199 4.09 -9.44 -4.47
N ASN A 200 4.30 -8.27 -3.88
CA ASN A 200 5.27 -8.07 -2.80
C ASN A 200 4.68 -7.19 -1.69
N HIS A 201 4.28 -7.84 -0.59
CA HIS A 201 3.79 -7.19 0.61
C HIS A 201 4.84 -6.33 1.34
N ASN A 202 6.12 -6.47 1.00
CA ASN A 202 7.22 -5.72 1.62
C ASN A 202 7.62 -4.50 0.80
N ASP A 203 6.96 -4.24 -0.32
CA ASP A 203 7.25 -3.11 -1.21
C ASP A 203 6.29 -1.95 -0.95
N PRO A 204 6.74 -0.86 -0.29
CA PRO A 204 5.87 0.25 0.12
C PRO A 204 5.60 1.25 -1.00
N ARG A 205 6.12 1.04 -2.22
CA ARG A 205 5.98 1.99 -3.34
C ARG A 205 4.54 2.35 -3.66
N SER A 206 3.65 1.36 -3.62
CA SER A 206 2.24 1.63 -3.87
C SER A 206 1.53 2.03 -2.58
N PHE A 207 0.79 3.12 -2.69
CA PHE A 207 -0.06 3.65 -1.64
C PHE A 207 -1.36 4.13 -2.27
N THR A 208 -2.46 3.89 -1.57
CA THR A 208 -3.77 4.48 -1.87
C THR A 208 -4.28 5.13 -0.59
N PRO A 209 -5.23 6.08 -0.65
CA PRO A 209 -5.83 6.67 0.55
C PRO A 209 -6.44 5.63 1.51
N ASP A 210 -6.94 4.52 0.97
CA ASP A 210 -7.50 3.41 1.76
C ASP A 210 -6.40 2.47 2.32
N GLY A 211 -5.13 2.77 2.04
CA GLY A 211 -3.96 1.95 2.35
C GLY A 211 -3.58 0.98 1.22
N ALA A 212 -2.45 0.30 1.39
CA ALA A 212 -2.05 -0.83 0.56
C ALA A 212 -1.24 -1.81 1.41
N ASN A 213 -1.45 -3.12 1.21
CA ASN A 213 -0.64 -4.17 1.81
C ASN A 213 0.53 -4.52 0.88
N GLY A 214 1.32 -3.52 0.49
CA GLY A 214 2.43 -3.64 -0.47
C GLY A 214 2.02 -3.46 -1.93
N THR A 215 2.85 -3.94 -2.84
CA THR A 215 2.80 -3.57 -4.27
C THR A 215 2.68 -4.80 -5.17
N MET A 216 1.82 -4.71 -6.19
CA MET A 216 1.81 -5.61 -7.34
C MET A 216 2.42 -4.93 -8.57
N THR A 217 3.14 -5.67 -9.39
CA THR A 217 3.89 -5.15 -10.55
C THR A 217 3.75 -6.07 -11.75
N LEU A 218 3.52 -5.49 -12.92
CA LEU A 218 3.44 -6.21 -14.19
C LEU A 218 4.62 -5.85 -15.09
N TYR A 219 5.32 -6.88 -15.57
CA TYR A 219 6.26 -6.79 -16.67
C TYR A 219 5.77 -7.62 -17.86
N VAL A 220 5.90 -7.07 -19.07
CA VAL A 220 5.59 -7.78 -20.31
C VAL A 220 6.78 -7.63 -21.27
N ASN A 221 7.26 -8.76 -21.80
CA ASN A 221 8.44 -8.82 -22.67
C ASN A 221 9.66 -8.13 -22.05
N GLY A 222 9.87 -8.36 -20.75
CA GLY A 222 10.98 -7.81 -19.97
C GLY A 222 10.90 -6.32 -19.64
N ALA A 223 9.85 -5.61 -20.04
CA ALA A 223 9.66 -4.18 -19.76
C ALA A 223 8.57 -3.96 -18.69
N LEU A 224 8.76 -2.98 -17.81
CA LEU A 224 7.75 -2.56 -16.84
C LEU A 224 6.52 -2.01 -17.55
N VAL A 225 5.35 -2.56 -17.22
CA VAL A 225 4.04 -2.01 -17.63
C VAL A 225 3.55 -1.01 -16.58
N GLY A 226 3.69 -1.36 -15.30
CA GLY A 226 3.32 -0.51 -14.17
C GLY A 226 3.26 -1.29 -12.86
N TYR A 227 2.92 -0.58 -11.79
CA TYR A 227 2.69 -1.14 -10.46
C TYR A 227 1.49 -0.48 -9.79
N GLY A 228 0.89 -1.17 -8.82
CA GLY A 228 -0.27 -0.73 -8.07
C GLY A 228 -0.39 -1.43 -6.73
N GLY A 229 -1.39 -1.06 -5.93
CA GLY A 229 -1.52 -1.52 -4.56
C GLY A 229 -2.03 -2.95 -4.50
N ILE A 230 -1.46 -3.75 -3.61
CA ILE A 230 -2.19 -4.89 -3.06
C ILE A 230 -3.19 -4.34 -2.06
N HIS A 231 -4.46 -4.69 -2.19
CA HIS A 231 -5.50 -4.16 -1.33
C HIS A 231 -5.22 -4.50 0.15
N PRO A 232 -5.49 -3.59 1.12
CA PRO A 232 -5.22 -3.80 2.55
C PRO A 232 -5.77 -5.11 3.12
N ASN A 233 -6.93 -5.54 2.62
CA ASN A 233 -7.60 -6.78 3.06
C ASN A 233 -7.09 -8.06 2.38
N ILE A 234 -6.15 -7.97 1.44
CA ILE A 234 -5.51 -9.14 0.83
C ILE A 234 -4.18 -9.39 1.52
N ASP A 235 -4.00 -10.60 2.06
CA ASP A 235 -2.71 -11.11 2.51
C ASP A 235 -2.45 -12.47 1.85
N LEU A 236 -1.59 -12.50 0.84
CA LEU A 236 -1.29 -13.70 0.05
C LEU A 236 -0.63 -14.80 0.89
N ARG A 237 -0.12 -14.47 2.09
CA ARG A 237 0.40 -15.47 3.05
C ARG A 237 -0.70 -16.35 3.64
N THR A 238 -1.94 -15.87 3.66
CA THR A 238 -3.05 -16.52 4.38
C THR A 238 -4.37 -16.57 3.60
N PHE A 239 -4.47 -15.90 2.45
CA PHE A 239 -5.68 -15.92 1.63
C PHE A 239 -6.02 -17.33 1.14
N ASN A 240 -7.30 -17.59 0.95
CA ASN A 240 -7.79 -18.94 0.64
C ASN A 240 -7.64 -19.25 -0.85
N ASP A 241 -6.56 -19.95 -1.22
CA ASP A 241 -6.22 -20.33 -2.59
C ASP A 241 -6.51 -21.82 -2.87
N VAL A 242 -7.80 -22.16 -2.89
CA VAL A 242 -8.31 -23.51 -3.20
C VAL A 242 -8.67 -23.69 -4.68
N ASN A 243 -8.67 -22.63 -5.46
CA ASN A 243 -8.85 -22.63 -6.90
C ASN A 243 -7.61 -22.00 -7.55
N ASN A 244 -6.68 -22.84 -8.01
CA ASN A 244 -5.43 -22.40 -8.63
C ASN A 244 -5.39 -22.90 -10.07
N TRP A 245 -5.81 -22.07 -11.01
CA TRP A 245 -6.02 -22.51 -12.39
C TRP A 245 -5.14 -21.79 -13.40
N LEU A 246 -4.72 -22.51 -14.43
CA LEU A 246 -4.23 -21.91 -15.67
C LEU A 246 -5.32 -22.10 -16.74
N GLY A 247 -5.81 -20.99 -17.29
CA GLY A 247 -6.81 -21.01 -18.37
C GLY A 247 -8.28 -21.03 -17.94
N ARG A 248 -8.60 -20.94 -16.64
CA ARG A 248 -9.96 -20.84 -16.09
C ARG A 248 -10.07 -19.65 -15.13
N SER A 249 -11.28 -19.15 -14.89
CA SER A 249 -11.57 -17.98 -14.04
C SER A 249 -12.38 -18.33 -12.79
N GLN A 250 -12.27 -17.57 -11.69
CA GLN A 250 -13.23 -17.64 -10.56
C GLN A 250 -14.65 -17.19 -10.97
N TRP A 251 -14.73 -16.41 -12.05
CA TRP A 251 -15.96 -15.93 -12.67
C TRP A 251 -16.36 -16.81 -13.86
N PRO A 252 -17.63 -16.77 -14.30
CA PRO A 252 -18.09 -17.52 -15.49
C PRO A 252 -17.57 -16.93 -16.81
N ASP A 253 -16.31 -16.49 -16.83
CA ASP A 253 -15.60 -15.96 -17.98
C ASP A 253 -15.12 -17.10 -18.91
N PRO A 254 -14.85 -16.80 -20.19
CA PRO A 254 -14.35 -17.75 -21.15
C PRO A 254 -13.03 -18.44 -20.73
N LEU A 255 -12.92 -19.74 -21.02
CA LEU A 255 -11.64 -20.45 -20.94
C LEU A 255 -10.61 -19.89 -21.92
N PHE A 256 -9.34 -20.07 -21.58
CA PHE A 256 -8.22 -19.61 -22.40
C PHE A 256 -8.08 -20.42 -23.69
N ASP A 257 -8.03 -19.72 -24.81
CA ASP A 257 -7.70 -20.25 -26.13
C ASP A 257 -6.26 -19.83 -26.50
N GLY A 258 -5.33 -20.76 -26.38
CA GLY A 258 -3.92 -20.49 -26.61
C GLY A 258 -3.00 -21.61 -26.16
N SER A 259 -1.71 -21.30 -26.02
CA SER A 259 -0.70 -22.25 -25.54
C SER A 259 0.20 -21.67 -24.47
N TYR A 260 0.65 -22.54 -23.56
CA TYR A 260 1.69 -22.28 -22.58
C TYR A 260 2.97 -23.01 -22.97
N ASN A 261 4.06 -22.27 -23.11
CA ASN A 261 5.38 -22.84 -23.31
C ASN A 261 6.06 -23.11 -21.96
N GLU A 262 5.92 -22.18 -21.03
CA GLU A 262 6.59 -22.26 -19.73
C GLU A 262 5.76 -21.49 -18.70
N PHE A 263 5.65 -22.06 -17.50
CA PHE A 263 5.09 -21.39 -16.32
C PHE A 263 6.00 -21.61 -15.11
N ARG A 264 6.30 -20.54 -14.39
CA ARG A 264 7.19 -20.55 -13.22
C ARG A 264 6.57 -19.77 -12.08
N ILE A 265 6.85 -20.22 -10.86
CA ILE A 265 6.47 -19.53 -9.63
C ILE A 265 7.73 -19.31 -8.79
N TYR A 266 7.89 -18.09 -8.31
CA TYR A 266 8.97 -17.70 -7.42
C TYR A 266 8.43 -17.37 -6.04
N ASP A 267 9.14 -17.79 -4.99
CA ASP A 267 8.84 -17.51 -3.57
C ASP A 267 9.50 -16.20 -3.07
N THR A 268 9.94 -15.38 -4.03
CA THR A 268 10.67 -14.14 -3.81
C THR A 268 10.34 -13.18 -4.95
N ALA A 269 10.21 -11.88 -4.65
CA ALA A 269 9.99 -10.86 -5.67
C ALA A 269 11.25 -10.67 -6.54
N PRO A 270 11.17 -10.82 -7.87
CA PRO A 270 12.26 -10.48 -8.77
C PRO A 270 12.41 -8.97 -8.97
N SER A 271 13.61 -8.52 -9.32
CA SER A 271 13.89 -7.15 -9.73
C SER A 271 13.48 -6.86 -11.18
N GLU A 272 13.48 -5.59 -11.58
CA GLU A 272 13.28 -5.20 -12.98
C GLU A 272 14.40 -5.73 -13.90
N SER A 273 15.65 -5.72 -13.43
CA SER A 273 16.79 -6.31 -14.14
C SER A 273 16.60 -7.81 -14.38
N TYR A 274 15.99 -8.53 -13.43
CA TYR A 274 15.62 -9.92 -13.64
C TYR A 274 14.59 -10.08 -14.75
N ALA A 275 13.53 -9.26 -14.76
CA ALA A 275 12.48 -9.33 -15.78
C ALA A 275 13.06 -9.24 -17.20
N ALA A 276 13.94 -8.26 -17.44
CA ALA A 276 14.63 -8.07 -18.71
C ALA A 276 15.57 -9.24 -19.06
N ALA A 277 16.33 -9.74 -18.07
CA ALA A 277 17.25 -10.85 -18.27
C ALA A 277 16.53 -12.18 -18.56
N SER A 278 15.43 -12.45 -17.84
CA SER A 278 14.62 -13.66 -18.02
C SER A 278 13.94 -13.66 -19.39
N PHE A 279 13.36 -12.53 -19.81
CA PHE A 279 12.83 -12.37 -21.16
C PHE A 279 13.88 -12.69 -22.24
N ALA A 280 15.09 -12.15 -22.10
CA ALA A 280 16.19 -12.37 -23.04
C ALA A 280 16.70 -13.83 -23.05
N ALA A 281 16.62 -14.53 -21.92
CA ALA A 281 16.95 -15.95 -21.80
C ALA A 281 15.91 -16.85 -22.48
N GLY A 282 14.64 -16.43 -22.49
CA GLY A 282 13.53 -17.17 -23.08
C GLY A 282 13.04 -18.34 -22.21
N PRO A 283 12.02 -19.08 -22.70
CA PRO A 283 11.32 -20.07 -21.88
C PRO A 283 12.17 -21.29 -21.49
N ASP A 284 13.10 -21.70 -22.37
CA ASP A 284 13.91 -22.91 -22.16
C ASP A 284 15.03 -22.71 -21.12
N SER A 285 15.42 -21.46 -20.85
CA SER A 285 16.59 -21.11 -20.02
C SER A 285 16.20 -20.30 -18.79
N LEU A 286 16.97 -20.47 -17.71
CA LEU A 286 16.84 -19.65 -16.50
C LEU A 286 17.90 -18.54 -16.54
N ALA A 287 17.46 -17.29 -16.38
CA ALA A 287 18.36 -16.20 -16.06
C ALA A 287 18.86 -16.32 -14.61
N THR A 288 20.00 -15.70 -14.30
CA THR A 288 20.44 -15.54 -12.91
C THR A 288 19.39 -14.73 -12.16
N PHE A 289 18.86 -15.27 -11.07
CA PHE A 289 17.86 -14.57 -10.27
C PHE A 289 18.48 -13.35 -9.60
N ASP A 290 17.82 -12.21 -9.77
CA ASP A 290 18.15 -10.95 -9.12
C ASP A 290 16.91 -10.52 -8.34
N ALA A 291 17.04 -10.48 -7.02
CA ALA A 291 15.92 -10.24 -6.13
C ALA A 291 15.64 -8.74 -6.05
N TRP A 292 14.36 -8.39 -5.93
CA TRP A 292 13.99 -7.05 -5.53
C TRP A 292 14.57 -6.74 -4.15
N THR A 293 15.03 -5.51 -3.96
CA THR A 293 15.49 -5.00 -2.67
C THR A 293 14.76 -3.72 -2.35
N GLN A 294 14.36 -3.56 -1.09
CA GLN A 294 13.77 -2.31 -0.64
C GLN A 294 14.79 -1.17 -0.77
N GLU A 295 14.47 -0.21 -1.63
CA GLU A 295 15.34 0.94 -1.90
C GLU A 295 15.13 2.04 -0.86
N PHE A 296 13.88 2.21 -0.42
CA PHE A 296 13.47 3.25 0.50
C PHE A 296 12.40 2.76 1.47
N ASN A 297 12.20 3.52 2.55
CA ASN A 297 11.16 3.27 3.53
C ASN A 297 10.68 4.61 4.08
N PHE A 298 9.87 5.29 3.28
CA PHE A 298 9.34 6.59 3.66
C PHE A 298 8.20 6.44 4.67
N SER A 299 8.11 7.40 5.60
CA SER A 299 6.98 7.56 6.50
C SER A 299 6.70 9.04 6.72
N PHE A 300 5.43 9.38 6.89
CA PHE A 300 5.01 10.72 7.26
C PHE A 300 4.32 10.66 8.63
N THR A 301 4.83 11.40 9.59
CA THR A 301 4.28 11.41 10.95
C THR A 301 3.61 12.73 11.24
N ILE A 302 2.44 12.66 11.87
CA ILE A 302 1.69 13.84 12.36
C ILE A 302 1.50 13.67 13.86
N ASP A 303 2.01 14.61 14.65
CA ASP A 303 1.79 14.62 16.09
C ASP A 303 0.42 15.22 16.40
N ARG A 304 -0.49 14.42 16.99
CA ARG A 304 -1.85 14.90 17.30
C ARG A 304 -1.85 16.08 18.26
N SER A 305 -0.94 16.08 19.23
CA SER A 305 -0.90 17.06 20.31
C SER A 305 -0.31 18.41 19.89
N THR A 306 0.60 18.42 18.91
CA THR A 306 1.27 19.64 18.46
C THR A 306 0.86 20.07 17.06
N GLY A 307 0.35 19.18 16.21
CA GLY A 307 0.13 19.41 14.79
C GLY A 307 1.41 19.49 13.96
N GLU A 308 2.56 19.08 14.51
CA GLU A 308 3.83 19.00 13.77
C GLU A 308 3.79 17.84 12.76
N MET A 309 4.45 18.05 11.61
CA MET A 309 4.51 17.08 10.53
C MET A 309 5.95 16.79 10.12
N THR A 310 6.31 15.51 9.96
CA THR A 310 7.67 15.09 9.57
C THR A 310 7.64 14.00 8.51
N LEU A 311 8.36 14.22 7.41
CA LEU A 311 8.67 13.21 6.39
C LEU A 311 10.03 12.57 6.71
N SER A 312 10.09 11.26 6.73
CA SER A 312 11.30 10.49 7.08
C SER A 312 11.57 9.41 6.04
N ASN A 313 12.83 9.02 5.90
CA ASN A 313 13.24 7.81 5.20
C ASN A 313 14.33 7.11 6.02
N ASP A 314 14.03 5.92 6.54
CA ASP A 314 14.98 5.16 7.38
C ASP A 314 15.84 4.15 6.58
N ALA A 315 15.72 4.16 5.26
CA ALA A 315 16.48 3.34 4.32
C ALA A 315 17.56 4.18 3.59
N GLY A 316 18.06 3.71 2.44
CA GLY A 316 19.07 4.43 1.66
C GLY A 316 18.56 5.78 1.16
N ALA A 317 19.47 6.75 1.01
CA ALA A 317 19.13 8.08 0.51
C ALA A 317 18.45 8.03 -0.86
N VAL A 318 17.40 8.83 -1.01
CA VAL A 318 16.64 9.04 -2.24
C VAL A 318 16.71 10.52 -2.63
N ASP A 319 16.94 10.77 -3.91
CA ASP A 319 16.94 12.09 -4.54
C ASP A 319 15.48 12.55 -4.74
N VAL A 320 14.91 13.24 -3.75
CA VAL A 320 13.52 13.71 -3.72
C VAL A 320 13.42 15.04 -4.45
N VAL A 321 12.49 15.15 -5.41
CA VAL A 321 12.31 16.35 -6.26
C VAL A 321 10.92 16.97 -6.15
N TYR A 322 9.98 16.30 -5.48
CA TYR A 322 8.61 16.79 -5.27
C TYR A 322 8.04 16.25 -3.97
N ILE A 323 7.30 17.08 -3.26
CA ILE A 323 6.54 16.70 -2.06
C ILE A 323 5.13 17.28 -2.19
N ASN A 324 4.12 16.45 -1.96
CA ASN A 324 2.72 16.85 -1.92
C ASN A 324 2.02 16.30 -0.68
N ILE A 325 1.36 17.17 0.07
CA ILE A 325 0.59 16.86 1.28
C ILE A 325 -0.83 17.36 1.05
N GLN A 326 -1.81 16.47 1.10
CA GLN A 326 -3.22 16.80 0.87
C GLN A 326 -4.07 16.45 2.09
N SER A 327 -5.16 17.19 2.30
CA SER A 327 -6.21 16.91 3.29
C SER A 327 -7.56 17.36 2.73
N ALA A 328 -8.48 16.41 2.51
CA ALA A 328 -9.78 16.71 1.91
C ALA A 328 -10.65 17.60 2.82
N SER A 329 -10.52 17.44 4.13
CA SER A 329 -11.18 18.21 5.19
C SER A 329 -10.60 19.61 5.37
N GLY A 330 -9.46 19.92 4.74
CA GLY A 330 -8.79 21.20 4.87
C GLY A 330 -8.07 21.36 6.22
N ALA A 331 -7.41 20.31 6.71
CA ALA A 331 -6.73 20.31 8.01
C ALA A 331 -5.35 20.98 8.01
N LEU A 332 -4.80 21.38 6.86
CA LEU A 332 -3.44 21.96 6.77
C LEU A 332 -3.45 23.47 7.04
N ASP A 333 -2.41 23.98 7.71
CA ASP A 333 -2.20 25.44 7.88
C ASP A 333 -0.95 25.91 7.12
N PRO A 334 -1.11 26.60 5.98
CA PRO A 334 -0.02 27.20 5.22
C PRO A 334 0.92 28.11 6.02
N ASN A 335 0.44 28.73 7.11
CA ASN A 335 1.26 29.66 7.90
C ASN A 335 2.27 28.95 8.80
N ASN A 336 2.04 27.67 9.11
CA ASN A 336 2.91 26.83 9.93
C ASN A 336 3.64 25.76 9.10
N TRP A 337 3.49 25.80 7.78
CA TRP A 337 4.21 24.93 6.85
C TRP A 337 5.69 25.34 6.77
N LEU A 338 6.57 24.37 7.02
CA LEU A 338 8.02 24.52 6.89
C LEU A 338 8.46 23.95 5.53
N SER A 339 8.08 24.64 4.45
CA SER A 339 8.45 24.25 3.08
C SER A 339 9.98 24.15 2.92
N VAL A 340 10.44 23.23 2.06
CA VAL A 340 11.82 23.16 1.58
C VAL A 340 12.24 24.49 0.97
N THR A 341 11.38 25.07 0.15
CA THR A 341 11.58 26.36 -0.54
C THR A 341 11.97 27.50 0.41
N ASP A 342 11.35 27.58 1.60
CA ASP A 342 11.58 28.70 2.53
C ASP A 342 12.55 28.35 3.68
N ASN A 343 12.98 27.08 3.83
CA ASN A 343 13.70 26.64 5.03
C ASN A 343 14.89 25.68 4.79
N TYR A 344 14.99 25.01 3.64
CA TYR A 344 15.92 23.89 3.48
C TYR A 344 16.66 23.81 2.15
N ASP A 345 16.34 24.66 1.17
CA ASP A 345 16.97 24.68 -0.16
C ASP A 345 18.16 25.65 -0.28
N ALA A 346 18.76 25.75 -1.48
CA ALA A 346 20.06 26.39 -1.67
C ALA A 346 20.11 27.88 -1.29
N ASP A 347 19.01 28.63 -1.45
CA ASP A 347 18.91 30.02 -1.01
C ASP A 347 18.21 30.22 0.34
N SER A 348 17.70 29.15 0.94
CA SER A 348 17.05 29.15 2.26
C SER A 348 17.64 28.16 3.26
N GLY A 349 18.97 28.06 3.33
CA GLY A 349 19.69 27.36 4.41
C GLY A 349 20.40 26.07 3.98
N GLY A 350 19.96 25.47 2.88
CA GLY A 350 20.66 24.42 2.13
C GLY A 350 20.86 23.11 2.88
N ALA A 351 20.05 22.87 3.90
CA ALA A 351 20.19 21.68 4.75
C ALA A 351 19.67 20.41 4.07
N PHE A 352 18.65 20.52 3.23
CA PHE A 352 18.07 19.41 2.49
C PHE A 352 18.59 19.37 1.05
N ASP A 353 18.55 20.51 0.37
CA ASP A 353 19.09 20.70 -0.97
C ASP A 353 20.08 21.88 -0.95
N PRO A 354 21.40 21.62 -0.92
CA PRO A 354 22.39 22.68 -0.79
C PRO A 354 22.71 23.41 -2.09
N ASN A 355 22.23 22.94 -3.25
CA ASN A 355 22.72 23.40 -4.55
C ASN A 355 21.64 23.86 -5.52
N ASP A 356 20.40 23.41 -5.38
CA ASP A 356 19.29 23.82 -6.21
C ASP A 356 18.16 24.45 -5.38
N ASN A 357 17.38 25.31 -6.06
CA ASN A 357 16.28 26.04 -5.45
C ASN A 357 14.97 25.30 -5.70
N TRP A 358 14.11 25.30 -4.68
CA TRP A 358 12.79 24.71 -4.74
C TRP A 358 11.73 25.77 -5.05
N THR A 359 10.52 25.34 -5.38
CA THR A 359 9.40 26.23 -5.68
C THR A 359 8.10 25.65 -5.14
N ILE A 360 7.38 26.45 -4.35
CA ILE A 360 6.02 26.15 -3.91
C ILE A 360 5.08 26.16 -5.13
N GLU A 361 4.34 25.07 -5.33
CA GLU A 361 3.28 24.98 -6.34
C GLU A 361 1.92 25.35 -5.77
N VAL A 362 1.56 24.77 -4.61
CA VAL A 362 0.28 25.01 -3.93
C VAL A 362 0.51 25.25 -2.43
N SER A 363 -0.22 26.22 -1.88
CA SER A 363 -0.17 26.57 -0.46
C SER A 363 -1.57 26.94 0.01
N THR A 364 -2.35 25.92 0.36
CA THR A 364 -3.74 26.03 0.82
C THR A 364 -3.97 25.10 2.02
N ASN A 365 -5.15 25.18 2.62
CA ASN A 365 -5.53 24.26 3.69
C ASN A 365 -5.81 22.82 3.24
N GLN A 366 -6.03 22.61 1.94
CA GLN A 366 -6.30 21.29 1.35
C GLN A 366 -5.07 20.67 0.68
N GLU A 367 -4.08 21.49 0.33
CA GLU A 367 -2.87 21.03 -0.35
C GLU A 367 -1.69 21.96 -0.06
N LEU A 368 -0.56 21.33 0.30
CA LEU A 368 0.76 21.94 0.41
C LEU A 368 1.69 21.14 -0.50
N SER A 369 2.18 21.75 -1.58
CA SER A 369 3.06 21.09 -2.53
C SER A 369 4.18 21.98 -3.03
N GLU A 370 5.34 21.37 -3.24
CA GLU A 370 6.55 22.03 -3.73
C GLU A 370 7.42 21.10 -4.57
N VAL A 371 8.19 21.69 -5.46
CA VAL A 371 8.96 20.99 -6.50
C VAL A 371 10.31 21.63 -6.74
N GLU A 372 11.30 20.82 -7.06
CA GLU A 372 12.52 21.25 -7.73
C GLU A 372 12.37 21.05 -9.24
N LEU A 373 12.19 22.14 -9.99
CA LEU A 373 11.95 22.07 -11.43
C LEU A 373 13.16 21.63 -12.25
N SER A 374 14.37 21.74 -11.69
CA SER A 374 15.61 21.35 -12.35
C SER A 374 16.74 21.14 -11.34
N GLY A 375 17.38 19.98 -11.43
CA GLY A 375 18.56 19.63 -10.63
C GLY A 375 18.46 18.18 -10.19
N ASN A 376 18.91 17.87 -8.98
CA ASN A 376 19.12 16.49 -8.53
C ASN A 376 18.35 16.09 -7.27
N GLY A 377 17.44 16.91 -6.76
CA GLY A 377 16.71 16.58 -5.55
C GLY A 377 17.49 16.86 -4.26
N GLY A 378 16.74 17.05 -3.19
CA GLY A 378 17.24 16.91 -1.83
C GLY A 378 17.36 15.42 -1.45
N GLN A 379 18.45 15.05 -0.76
CA GLN A 379 18.76 13.65 -0.48
C GLN A 379 18.18 13.21 0.88
N LEU A 380 17.00 12.58 0.87
CA LEU A 380 16.36 12.06 2.08
C LEU A 380 16.71 10.60 2.33
N GLY A 381 17.35 10.29 3.45
CA GLY A 381 17.60 8.94 3.95
C GLY A 381 19.00 8.73 4.51
N MET A 382 19.31 7.50 4.91
CA MET A 382 20.64 7.13 5.41
C MET A 382 21.73 7.41 4.38
N GLY A 383 22.69 8.25 4.77
CA GLY A 383 23.79 8.68 3.91
C GLY A 383 23.47 9.87 3.00
N GLY A 384 22.24 10.40 3.06
CA GLY A 384 21.81 11.63 2.40
C GLY A 384 22.12 12.88 3.22
N THR A 385 21.54 14.01 2.80
CA THR A 385 21.68 15.32 3.48
C THR A 385 20.90 15.33 4.79
N LEU A 386 19.69 14.76 4.79
CA LEU A 386 18.84 14.56 5.97
C LEU A 386 18.25 13.15 5.98
N SER A 387 17.96 12.60 7.16
CA SER A 387 17.13 11.38 7.31
C SER A 387 15.65 11.71 7.52
N ASP A 388 15.39 12.90 8.05
CA ASP A 388 14.09 13.39 8.46
C ASP A 388 13.97 14.86 8.09
N LEU A 389 12.83 15.24 7.55
CA LEU A 389 12.49 16.58 7.09
C LEU A 389 11.22 17.03 7.80
N GLN A 390 11.36 17.96 8.74
CA GLN A 390 10.22 18.56 9.42
C GLN A 390 9.53 19.52 8.46
N LEU A 391 8.31 19.18 8.05
CA LEU A 391 7.52 19.95 7.09
C LEU A 391 6.42 20.76 7.77
N GLY A 392 6.11 20.49 9.04
CA GLY A 392 5.13 21.26 9.80
C GLY A 392 5.67 21.68 11.16
N ALA A 393 5.57 22.96 11.47
CA ALA A 393 5.72 23.46 12.84
C ALA A 393 4.46 23.14 13.66
N ALA A 394 4.48 23.43 14.96
CA ALA A 394 3.29 23.28 15.79
C ALA A 394 2.11 24.07 15.20
N GLY A 395 0.96 23.41 15.04
CA GLY A 395 -0.24 23.94 14.41
C GLY A 395 -0.27 23.85 12.88
N ALA A 396 0.65 23.12 12.24
CA ALA A 396 0.61 22.90 10.78
C ALA A 396 -0.48 21.92 10.35
N TRP A 397 -0.92 21.05 11.25
CA TRP A 397 -2.12 20.23 11.11
C TRP A 397 -3.14 20.60 12.20
N THR A 398 -4.40 20.74 11.79
CA THR A 398 -5.54 21.02 12.67
C THR A 398 -6.10 19.69 13.18
N GLN A 399 -6.03 19.48 14.50
CA GLN A 399 -6.59 18.28 15.12
C GLN A 399 -8.11 18.24 14.93
N SER A 400 -8.58 17.08 14.45
CA SER A 400 -9.99 16.75 14.27
C SER A 400 -10.14 15.23 14.17
N TYR A 401 -11.38 14.73 14.12
CA TYR A 401 -11.65 13.33 13.81
C TYR A 401 -11.36 12.98 12.33
N HIS A 402 -11.05 13.97 11.49
CA HIS A 402 -10.60 13.79 10.10
C HIS A 402 -9.09 13.58 10.04
N GLU A 403 -8.67 12.33 10.22
CA GLU A 403 -7.30 11.87 9.97
C GLU A 403 -7.11 11.49 8.49
N ASP A 404 -7.27 12.47 7.60
CA ASP A 404 -7.39 12.27 6.15
C ASP A 404 -6.18 12.75 5.32
N VAL A 405 -5.02 12.92 5.96
CA VAL A 405 -3.83 13.39 5.26
C VAL A 405 -3.29 12.30 4.33
N VAL A 406 -3.01 12.70 3.09
CA VAL A 406 -2.45 11.87 2.03
C VAL A 406 -1.15 12.53 1.58
N VAL A 407 -0.07 11.76 1.45
CA VAL A 407 1.25 12.28 1.04
C VAL A 407 1.76 11.53 -0.17
N SER A 408 2.26 12.25 -1.18
CA SER A 408 3.06 11.69 -2.27
C SER A 408 4.39 12.42 -2.44
N VAL A 409 5.37 11.66 -2.92
CA VAL A 409 6.74 12.12 -3.16
C VAL A 409 7.14 11.69 -4.57
N GLN A 410 7.84 12.56 -5.28
CA GLN A 410 8.55 12.16 -6.50
C GLN A 410 10.05 12.12 -6.27
N ARG A 411 10.70 11.11 -6.85
CA ARG A 411 12.16 10.98 -6.86
C ARG A 411 12.72 10.99 -8.27
N LEU A 412 13.96 11.45 -8.38
CA LEU A 412 14.78 11.29 -9.58
C LEU A 412 15.52 9.94 -9.53
N LEU A 413 15.38 9.13 -10.58
CA LEU A 413 16.12 7.87 -10.68
C LEU A 413 17.57 8.10 -11.09
N SER A 414 18.41 7.09 -10.86
CA SER A 414 19.86 7.14 -11.14
C SER A 414 20.25 7.41 -12.60
N ASP A 415 19.29 7.34 -13.54
CA ASP A 415 19.50 7.73 -14.94
C ASP A 415 19.54 9.26 -15.13
N GLY A 416 19.15 10.03 -14.11
CA GLY A 416 19.16 11.49 -14.07
C GLY A 416 18.02 12.15 -14.86
N PHE A 417 17.02 11.40 -15.32
CA PHE A 417 15.91 11.95 -16.11
C PHE A 417 14.55 11.35 -15.78
N THR A 418 14.49 10.11 -15.29
CA THR A 418 13.22 9.46 -14.98
C THR A 418 12.76 9.88 -13.60
N ILE A 419 11.51 10.33 -13.51
CA ILE A 419 10.84 10.68 -12.27
C ILE A 419 9.85 9.57 -11.93
N GLU A 420 9.91 9.08 -10.69
CA GLU A 420 8.96 8.11 -10.14
C GLU A 420 8.18 8.75 -8.99
N GLU A 421 6.85 8.61 -9.00
CA GLU A 421 5.97 9.05 -7.92
C GLU A 421 5.51 7.85 -7.08
N PHE A 422 5.52 8.02 -5.76
CA PHE A 422 4.99 7.04 -4.81
C PHE A 422 4.32 7.75 -3.64
N GLY A 423 3.35 7.09 -3.01
CA GLY A 423 2.74 7.62 -1.80
C GLY A 423 3.53 7.24 -0.55
N VAL A 424 3.33 8.01 0.51
CA VAL A 424 4.02 7.84 1.78
C VAL A 424 2.99 7.49 2.86
N PRO A 425 3.17 6.37 3.59
CA PRO A 425 2.30 6.03 4.70
C PRO A 425 2.27 7.13 5.77
N VAL A 426 1.06 7.60 6.09
CA VAL A 426 0.83 8.60 7.14
C VAL A 426 0.53 7.89 8.46
N THR A 427 1.22 8.27 9.53
CA THR A 427 0.98 7.78 10.89
C THR A 427 0.75 8.95 11.83
N TYR A 428 -0.43 8.99 12.45
CA TYR A 428 -0.73 9.92 13.51
C TYR A 428 -0.22 9.37 14.84
N ILE A 429 0.61 10.14 15.55
CA ILE A 429 1.27 9.74 16.80
C ILE A 429 0.83 10.62 17.97
N ASN A 430 1.23 10.25 19.19
CA ASN A 430 1.06 11.04 20.42
C ASN A 430 -0.38 11.51 20.68
N GLY A 431 -1.26 10.55 21.00
CA GLY A 431 -2.67 10.77 21.34
C GLY A 431 -3.48 9.50 21.05
N THR A 432 -4.78 9.51 21.32
CA THR A 432 -5.72 8.52 20.80
C THR A 432 -6.36 9.04 19.52
N SER A 433 -6.80 8.13 18.65
CA SER A 433 -7.71 8.51 17.56
C SER A 433 -8.97 9.11 18.18
N VAL A 434 -9.39 10.25 17.65
CA VAL A 434 -10.50 11.04 18.19
C VAL A 434 -11.80 10.51 17.58
N GLU A 435 -12.77 10.17 18.42
CA GLU A 435 -14.12 9.87 17.96
C GLU A 435 -14.87 11.15 17.59
N ARG A 436 -15.77 11.11 16.61
CA ARG A 436 -16.48 12.31 16.10
C ARG A 436 -17.13 13.18 17.19
N GLY A 437 -17.62 12.58 18.27
CA GLY A 437 -18.28 13.30 19.38
C GLY A 437 -17.35 13.79 20.49
N ASP A 438 -16.06 13.44 20.44
CA ASP A 438 -15.00 13.91 21.36
C ASP A 438 -14.44 15.22 20.78
N LEU A 439 -15.00 16.34 21.23
CA LEU A 439 -14.73 17.70 20.74
C LEU A 439 -13.60 18.38 21.50
N ASP A 440 -13.26 17.92 22.70
CA ASP A 440 -12.13 18.45 23.46
C ASP A 440 -10.83 17.62 23.32
N PHE A 441 -10.93 16.48 22.63
CA PHE A 441 -9.85 15.59 22.21
C PHE A 441 -9.14 14.90 23.37
N ASP A 442 -9.83 14.65 24.48
CA ASP A 442 -9.26 14.00 25.65
C ASP A 442 -9.42 12.46 25.69
N GLY A 443 -10.16 11.92 24.72
CA GLY A 443 -10.33 10.49 24.49
C GLY A 443 -11.58 9.88 25.14
N ASP A 444 -12.48 10.69 25.69
CA ASP A 444 -13.85 10.30 26.00
C ASP A 444 -14.91 11.27 25.46
N ILE A 445 -16.18 10.85 25.47
CA ILE A 445 -17.31 11.70 25.07
C ILE A 445 -18.09 12.00 26.34
N ASP A 446 -17.95 13.19 26.89
CA ASP A 446 -18.51 13.57 28.19
C ASP A 446 -19.07 15.01 28.24
N GLY A 447 -19.34 15.50 29.45
CA GLY A 447 -19.93 16.81 29.63
C GLY A 447 -19.08 17.97 29.10
N ALA A 448 -17.76 17.81 28.99
CA ALA A 448 -16.86 18.80 28.42
C ALA A 448 -17.11 18.99 26.92
N ASP A 449 -17.34 17.90 26.18
CA ASP A 449 -17.71 17.98 24.76
C ASP A 449 -19.06 18.63 24.57
N TRP A 450 -20.02 18.33 25.45
CA TRP A 450 -21.32 18.98 25.42
C TRP A 450 -21.20 20.50 25.63
N ASP A 451 -20.29 20.95 26.50
CA ASP A 451 -20.06 22.37 26.71
C ASP A 451 -19.51 23.05 25.43
N ILE A 452 -18.64 22.38 24.67
CA ILE A 452 -18.16 22.87 23.36
C ILE A 452 -19.28 22.88 22.32
N PHE A 453 -20.00 21.77 22.18
CA PHE A 453 -21.10 21.62 21.23
C PHE A 453 -22.15 22.71 21.47
N SER A 454 -22.63 22.82 22.72
CA SER A 454 -23.72 23.73 23.07
C SER A 454 -23.33 25.20 23.00
N ALA A 455 -22.06 25.55 23.18
CA ALA A 455 -21.55 26.90 23.00
C ALA A 455 -21.63 27.38 21.54
N ASN A 456 -21.57 26.45 20.59
CA ASN A 456 -21.60 26.72 19.15
C ASN A 456 -22.93 26.30 18.49
N HIS A 457 -23.93 25.89 19.27
CA HIS A 457 -25.20 25.46 18.72
C HIS A 457 -25.95 26.57 17.99
N LEU A 458 -26.50 26.25 16.81
CA LEU A 458 -27.14 27.13 15.84
C LEU A 458 -26.21 28.23 15.30
N THR A 459 -24.95 27.88 15.05
CA THR A 459 -23.96 28.81 14.46
C THR A 459 -23.61 28.45 13.02
N ASP A 460 -23.39 29.48 12.20
CA ASP A 460 -22.88 29.36 10.84
C ASP A 460 -21.35 29.25 10.90
N LEU A 461 -20.82 28.13 10.41
CA LEU A 461 -19.40 27.77 10.43
C LEU A 461 -18.77 27.82 9.03
N SER A 462 -19.46 28.36 8.02
CA SER A 462 -19.00 28.43 6.62
C SER A 462 -17.69 29.21 6.39
N GLY A 463 -17.19 29.91 7.41
CA GLY A 463 -15.86 30.55 7.40
C GLY A 463 -14.71 29.63 7.82
N LEU A 464 -15.00 28.41 8.28
CA LEU A 464 -14.04 27.40 8.71
C LEU A 464 -13.86 26.33 7.63
N THR A 465 -12.79 25.54 7.75
CA THR A 465 -12.67 24.26 7.03
C THR A 465 -13.50 23.18 7.71
N VAL A 466 -13.73 22.06 7.03
CA VAL A 466 -14.44 20.90 7.63
C VAL A 466 -13.69 20.39 8.87
N ALA A 467 -12.36 20.30 8.80
CA ALA A 467 -11.54 19.95 9.97
C ALA A 467 -11.73 20.94 11.14
N GLN A 468 -11.81 22.24 10.85
CA GLN A 468 -11.99 23.27 11.87
C GLN A 468 -13.42 23.33 12.43
N SER A 469 -14.44 23.16 11.58
CA SER A 469 -15.86 23.18 11.99
C SER A 469 -16.19 21.97 12.86
N SER A 470 -15.62 20.80 12.53
CA SER A 470 -15.82 19.58 13.31
C SER A 470 -15.44 19.71 14.78
N ALA A 471 -14.33 20.39 15.07
CA ALA A 471 -13.86 20.66 16.43
C ALA A 471 -14.81 21.57 17.25
N VAL A 472 -15.78 22.21 16.59
CA VAL A 472 -16.75 23.11 17.24
C VAL A 472 -18.21 22.66 17.02
N GLY A 473 -18.40 21.40 16.62
CA GLY A 473 -19.70 20.72 16.65
C GLY A 473 -20.45 20.60 15.32
N ASP A 474 -19.79 20.81 14.18
CA ASP A 474 -20.28 20.38 12.86
C ASP A 474 -19.94 18.89 12.64
N LEU A 475 -20.91 18.01 12.85
CA LEU A 475 -20.73 16.57 12.89
C LEU A 475 -21.23 15.86 11.62
N ASP A 476 -21.96 16.56 10.76
CA ASP A 476 -22.36 16.05 9.43
C ASP A 476 -21.57 16.66 8.25
N GLY A 477 -20.77 17.69 8.52
CA GLY A 477 -19.84 18.30 7.58
C GLY A 477 -20.48 19.33 6.65
N ASP A 478 -21.64 19.88 6.98
CA ASP A 478 -22.35 20.86 6.16
C ASP A 478 -21.98 22.34 6.45
N LEU A 479 -21.03 22.55 7.37
CA LEU A 479 -20.49 23.84 7.80
C LEU A 479 -21.48 24.71 8.57
N ASP A 480 -22.44 24.11 9.26
CA ASP A 480 -23.09 24.72 10.41
C ASP A 480 -23.10 23.77 11.63
N ASN A 481 -23.55 24.28 12.78
CA ASN A 481 -23.84 23.43 13.93
C ASN A 481 -25.31 23.64 14.24
N ASP A 482 -26.16 22.68 13.91
CA ASP A 482 -27.60 22.82 14.02
C ASP A 482 -28.29 21.63 14.73
N PHE A 483 -29.57 21.42 14.43
CA PHE A 483 -30.34 20.35 15.02
C PHE A 483 -29.92 18.97 14.53
N ASP A 484 -29.44 18.84 13.30
CA ASP A 484 -28.97 17.58 12.74
C ASP A 484 -27.66 17.16 13.40
N ASP A 485 -26.72 18.09 13.64
CA ASP A 485 -25.53 17.82 14.45
C ASP A 485 -25.86 17.47 15.89
N PHE A 486 -26.83 18.15 16.50
CA PHE A 486 -27.27 17.83 17.86
C PHE A 486 -27.74 16.38 17.98
N ARG A 487 -28.42 15.88 16.95
CA ARG A 487 -28.87 14.48 16.93
C ARG A 487 -27.72 13.51 16.76
N ILE A 488 -26.69 13.88 16.00
CA ILE A 488 -25.48 13.09 15.85
C ILE A 488 -24.73 13.05 17.18
N PHE A 489 -24.48 14.21 17.79
CA PHE A 489 -23.84 14.32 19.10
C PHE A 489 -24.61 13.53 20.16
N GLN A 490 -25.94 13.64 20.19
CA GLN A 490 -26.78 12.84 21.09
C GLN A 490 -26.55 11.34 20.89
N GLY A 491 -26.51 10.88 19.64
CA GLY A 491 -26.27 9.49 19.31
C GLY A 491 -24.92 9.01 19.81
N ASP A 492 -23.87 9.80 19.55
CA ASP A 492 -22.49 9.48 19.94
C ASP A 492 -22.34 9.50 21.48
N PHE A 493 -22.88 10.52 22.16
CA PHE A 493 -22.86 10.64 23.62
C PHE A 493 -23.62 9.49 24.32
N ASP A 494 -24.83 9.17 23.86
CA ASP A 494 -25.62 8.08 24.44
C ASP A 494 -25.01 6.70 24.12
N ALA A 495 -24.30 6.56 22.99
CA ALA A 495 -23.54 5.34 22.69
C ALA A 495 -22.36 5.14 23.66
N ALA A 496 -21.64 6.23 23.99
CA ALA A 496 -20.53 6.20 24.93
C ALA A 496 -20.98 6.00 26.40
N ASN A 497 -22.07 6.66 26.81
CA ASN A 497 -22.48 6.78 28.22
C ASN A 497 -23.72 5.97 28.61
N GLY A 498 -24.41 5.39 27.62
CA GLY A 498 -25.68 4.67 27.79
C GLY A 498 -26.90 5.47 27.35
N GLU A 499 -27.95 4.76 26.92
CA GLU A 499 -29.16 5.35 26.35
C GLU A 499 -29.80 6.41 27.28
N GLY A 500 -29.97 7.64 26.76
CA GLY A 500 -30.55 8.76 27.49
C GLY A 500 -29.60 9.49 28.45
N ALA A 501 -28.30 9.22 28.39
CA ALA A 501 -27.30 9.89 29.23
C ALA A 501 -27.23 11.40 28.94
N LEU A 502 -27.27 11.83 27.67
CA LEU A 502 -27.24 13.26 27.34
C LEU A 502 -28.49 13.98 27.88
N ALA A 503 -29.66 13.33 27.77
CA ALA A 503 -30.90 13.87 28.31
C ALA A 503 -30.84 14.03 29.84
N ALA A 504 -30.17 13.11 30.54
CA ALA A 504 -29.93 13.21 31.97
C ALA A 504 -28.95 14.34 32.33
N LEU A 505 -27.89 14.53 31.54
CA LEU A 505 -26.93 15.64 31.69
C LEU A 505 -27.64 16.99 31.57
N ILE A 506 -28.36 17.21 30.48
CA ILE A 506 -29.05 18.48 30.20
C ILE A 506 -30.24 18.70 31.15
N GLY A 507 -30.96 17.63 31.50
CA GLY A 507 -32.11 17.67 32.42
C GLY A 507 -31.75 17.93 33.89
N ALA A 508 -30.47 17.86 34.26
CA ALA A 508 -29.97 18.20 35.60
C ALA A 508 -29.81 19.72 35.81
N VAL A 509 -29.88 20.53 34.74
CA VAL A 509 -29.91 22.00 34.84
C VAL A 509 -31.26 22.42 35.44
N PRO A 510 -31.30 23.08 36.62
CA PRO A 510 -32.57 23.42 37.25
C PRO A 510 -33.40 24.32 36.35
N GLU A 511 -34.54 23.82 35.84
CA GLU A 511 -35.57 24.71 35.32
C GLU A 511 -35.87 25.75 36.40
N PRO A 512 -36.00 27.06 36.08
CA PRO A 512 -36.43 28.04 37.05
C PRO A 512 -37.77 27.58 37.59
N SER A 513 -37.74 27.04 38.81
CA SER A 513 -38.90 26.38 39.40
C SER A 513 -40.12 27.28 39.22
N THR A 514 -41.29 26.70 38.99
CA THR A 514 -42.53 27.47 38.85
C THR A 514 -42.73 28.45 40.02
N VAL A 515 -42.11 28.17 41.17
CA VAL A 515 -41.99 29.04 42.35
C VAL A 515 -41.16 30.31 42.08
N SER A 516 -40.02 30.22 41.40
CA SER A 516 -39.19 31.37 40.99
C SER A 516 -39.94 32.28 40.00
N LEU A 517 -40.66 31.71 39.04
CA LEU A 517 -41.53 32.45 38.11
C LEU A 517 -42.75 33.08 38.82
N LEU A 518 -43.35 32.36 39.78
CA LEU A 518 -44.43 32.89 40.62
C LEU A 518 -43.96 34.01 41.55
N LEU A 519 -42.72 33.95 42.07
CA LEU A 519 -42.14 35.01 42.91
C LEU A 519 -41.82 36.27 42.11
N LEU A 520 -41.30 36.14 40.88
CA LEU A 520 -41.10 37.26 39.97
C LEU A 520 -42.43 37.89 39.54
N ALA A 521 -43.45 37.08 39.24
CA ALA A 521 -44.80 37.55 38.93
C ALA A 521 -45.49 38.22 40.15
N ALA A 522 -45.27 37.70 41.37
CA ALA A 522 -45.78 38.30 42.60
C ALA A 522 -45.09 39.64 42.92
N CYS A 523 -43.77 39.74 42.72
CA CYS A 523 -43.03 40.99 42.87
C CYS A 523 -43.47 42.04 41.83
N GLY A 524 -43.71 41.64 40.57
CA GLY A 524 -44.29 42.51 39.54
C GLY A 524 -45.72 42.97 39.88
N GLY A 525 -46.54 42.08 40.43
CA GLY A 525 -47.91 42.37 40.87
C GLY A 525 -47.97 43.32 42.07
N ILE A 526 -47.02 43.24 43.00
CA ILE A 526 -46.92 44.16 44.16
C ILE A 526 -46.45 45.56 43.73
N CYS A 527 -45.52 45.65 42.77
CA CYS A 527 -45.10 46.94 42.20
C CYS A 527 -46.23 47.64 41.42
N LEU A 528 -47.05 46.89 40.67
CA LEU A 528 -48.20 47.46 39.94
C LEU A 528 -49.36 47.88 40.87
N ARG A 529 -49.49 47.27 42.06
CA ARG A 529 -50.55 47.61 43.03
C ARG A 529 -50.24 48.89 43.83
N ARG A 530 -48.99 49.35 43.89
CA ARG A 530 -48.58 50.59 44.57
C ARG A 530 -48.83 51.87 43.77
N ASN A 531 -49.12 51.78 42.47
CA ASN A 531 -49.44 52.95 41.61
C ASN A 531 -50.95 53.20 41.43
N ARG A 532 -51.82 52.49 42.17
CA ARG A 532 -53.26 52.73 42.20
C ARG A 532 -53.77 52.85 43.63
N ARG A 533 -53.31 53.88 44.37
CA ARG A 533 -54.07 54.63 45.39
C ARG A 533 -53.24 55.74 46.00
#